data_AF-A0A2T7G8Y3-F1
#
_entry.id   AF-A0A2T7G8Y3-F1
#
_cell.length_a   1.000
_cell.length_b   1.000
_cell.length_c   1.000
_cell.angle_alpha   90.00
_cell.angle_beta   90.00
_cell.angle_gamma   90.00
#
_symmetry.space_group_name_H-M   'P 1'
#
loop_
_entity.id
_entity.type
_entity.pdbx_description
1 polymer ?
#
loop_
_entity_poly.entity_id
_entity_poly.type
_entity_poly.pdbx_seq_one_letter_code
_entity_poly.pdbx_strand_id
1 'polypeptide(L)'
;MLLSGAAWAETVEVHMLNRGEAGTMVFEPAFVQIAPGDTVKFIPTDKSHNAESMDEMMPEGAEGFKGKINEEIDVTFDVEGLYGVKCLPHFAMGMVMTVAVGEDVEMPADYLEGRLPKKAKERFEEQLSNL
;
A
#
# COMPACT_ATOMS: atom_id res chain seq x y z
N MET A 1 -24.21 -25.28 -16.29
CA MET A 1 -24.51 -23.98 -15.67
C MET A 1 -23.22 -23.48 -15.06
N LEU A 2 -22.55 -22.53 -15.71
CA LEU A 2 -21.45 -21.78 -15.10
C LEU A 2 -22.10 -20.75 -14.19
N LEU A 3 -22.07 -20.99 -12.89
CA LEU A 3 -22.34 -19.96 -11.91
C LEU A 3 -21.11 -19.02 -11.94
N SER A 4 -21.21 -17.90 -12.66
CA SER A 4 -20.34 -16.77 -12.40
C SER A 4 -20.57 -16.37 -10.95
N GLY A 5 -19.62 -16.73 -10.09
CA GLY A 5 -19.56 -16.16 -8.75
C GLY A 5 -19.40 -14.65 -8.93
N ALA A 6 -20.31 -13.86 -8.37
CA ALA A 6 -20.02 -12.46 -8.16
C ALA A 6 -18.79 -12.44 -7.24
N ALA A 7 -17.66 -11.92 -7.71
CA ALA A 7 -16.59 -11.48 -6.81
C ALA A 7 -17.13 -10.25 -6.10
N TRP A 8 -17.24 -10.31 -4.78
CA TRP A 8 -17.63 -9.16 -3.98
C TRP A 8 -16.35 -8.41 -3.70
N ALA A 9 -16.28 -7.13 -4.10
CA ALA A 9 -15.16 -6.29 -3.73
C ALA A 9 -15.06 -6.23 -2.19
N GLU A 10 -13.93 -6.67 -1.66
CA GLU A 10 -13.64 -6.62 -0.23
C GLU A 10 -13.02 -5.27 0.13
N THR A 11 -13.11 -4.89 1.41
CA THR A 11 -12.43 -3.71 1.93
C THR A 11 -11.50 -4.12 3.06
N VAL A 12 -10.23 -3.77 2.91
CA VAL A 12 -9.20 -3.96 3.93
C VAL A 12 -8.93 -2.62 4.61
N GLU A 13 -9.02 -2.60 5.94
CA GLU A 13 -8.69 -1.41 6.72
C GLU A 13 -7.19 -1.36 7.03
N VAL A 14 -6.58 -0.20 6.82
CA VAL A 14 -5.18 0.09 7.15
C VAL A 14 -5.10 1.32 8.03
N HIS A 15 -4.57 1.16 9.23
CA HIS A 15 -4.41 2.22 10.19
C HIS A 15 -3.10 2.99 9.98
N MET A 16 -3.16 4.31 10.02
CA MET A 16 -2.00 5.20 10.00
C MET A 16 -1.64 5.62 11.43
N LEU A 17 -0.46 5.21 11.90
CA LEU A 17 -0.08 5.26 13.32
C LEU A 17 1.26 5.96 13.55
N ASN A 18 1.37 6.67 14.66
CA ASN A 18 2.65 7.17 15.18
C ASN A 18 3.54 6.03 15.66
N ARG A 19 2.94 4.96 16.19
CA ARG A 19 3.63 3.75 16.66
C ARG A 19 2.73 2.53 16.54
N GLY A 20 3.29 1.45 16.01
CA GLY A 20 2.67 0.13 15.92
C GLY A 20 3.72 -0.97 16.12
N GLU A 21 3.40 -2.19 15.71
CA GLU A 21 4.28 -3.36 15.90
C GLU A 21 5.63 -3.19 15.18
N ALA A 22 5.63 -2.62 13.97
CA ALA A 22 6.82 -2.35 13.15
C ALA A 22 7.58 -1.05 13.54
N GLY A 23 7.33 -0.52 14.74
CA GLY A 23 8.00 0.65 15.29
C GLY A 23 7.23 1.96 15.07
N THR A 24 7.93 3.06 14.79
CA THR A 24 7.31 4.40 14.65
C THR A 24 6.95 4.73 13.21
N MET A 25 5.92 5.55 13.04
CA MET A 25 5.39 6.03 11.75
C MET A 25 5.12 4.87 10.79
N VAL A 26 4.00 4.19 10.99
CA VAL A 26 3.68 2.93 10.31
C VAL A 26 2.26 2.95 9.75
N PHE A 27 2.09 2.24 8.63
CA PHE A 27 0.80 1.70 8.24
C PHE A 27 0.64 0.33 8.90
N GLU A 28 -0.57 -0.02 9.35
CA GLU A 28 -0.85 -1.30 9.98
C GLU A 28 -2.19 -1.86 9.48
N PRO A 29 -2.19 -3.01 8.76
CA PRO A 29 -1.01 -3.76 8.32
C PRO A 29 -0.15 -2.98 7.30
N ALA A 30 1.15 -3.31 7.23
CA ALA A 30 2.09 -2.69 6.30
C ALA A 30 2.24 -3.46 4.97
N PHE A 31 1.62 -4.63 4.86
CA PHE A 31 1.49 -5.43 3.64
C PHE A 31 0.08 -5.99 3.59
N VAL A 32 -0.56 -5.90 2.43
CA VAL A 32 -1.85 -6.55 2.16
C VAL A 32 -1.80 -7.18 0.78
N GLN A 33 -2.41 -8.34 0.64
CA GLN A 33 -2.67 -8.97 -0.65
C GLN A 33 -4.19 -9.00 -0.86
N ILE A 34 -4.65 -8.44 -1.98
CA ILE A 34 -6.07 -8.23 -2.30
C ILE A 34 -6.37 -8.65 -3.74
N ALA A 35 -7.63 -8.86 -4.08
CA ALA A 35 -8.05 -9.14 -5.45
C ALA A 35 -8.22 -7.83 -6.25
N PRO A 36 -8.13 -7.86 -7.59
CA PRO A 36 -8.52 -6.73 -8.42
C PRO A 36 -9.95 -6.28 -8.15
N GLY A 37 -10.14 -4.98 -7.94
CA GLY A 37 -11.42 -4.35 -7.59
C GLY A 37 -11.68 -4.23 -6.09
N ASP A 38 -10.82 -4.81 -5.24
CA ASP A 38 -10.87 -4.60 -3.80
C ASP A 38 -10.40 -3.18 -3.42
N THR A 39 -10.76 -2.77 -2.20
CA THR A 39 -10.49 -1.45 -1.67
C THR A 39 -9.62 -1.50 -0.41
N VAL A 40 -8.64 -0.60 -0.33
CA VAL A 40 -7.95 -0.31 0.93
C VAL A 40 -8.49 0.99 1.52
N LYS A 41 -9.02 0.91 2.74
CA LYS A 41 -9.45 2.06 3.54
C LYS A 41 -8.31 2.50 4.45
N PHE A 42 -7.72 3.66 4.17
CA PHE A 42 -6.66 4.23 4.99
C PHE A 42 -7.27 5.08 6.10
N ILE A 43 -7.14 4.64 7.35
CA ILE A 43 -7.75 5.27 8.52
C ILE A 43 -6.69 6.09 9.27
N PRO A 44 -6.87 7.42 9.43
CA PRO A 44 -5.97 8.28 10.19
C PRO A 44 -6.19 8.12 11.69
N THR A 45 -5.89 6.93 12.22
CA THR A 45 -6.02 6.59 13.65
C THR A 45 -5.26 7.58 14.52
N ASP A 46 -4.03 7.90 14.11
CA ASP A 46 -3.29 9.04 14.63
C ASP A 46 -3.30 10.21 13.63
N LYS A 47 -3.18 11.43 14.16
CA LYS A 47 -3.03 12.62 13.32
C LYS A 47 -1.64 12.71 12.71
N SER A 48 -1.51 13.53 11.67
CA SER A 48 -0.30 13.89 10.90
C SER A 48 0.12 12.92 9.79
N HIS A 49 -0.78 12.02 9.40
CA HIS A 49 -0.52 11.04 8.34
C HIS A 49 -1.36 11.28 7.08
N ASN A 50 -0.86 10.82 5.95
CA ASN A 50 -1.63 10.62 4.72
C ASN A 50 -1.20 9.31 4.05
N ALA A 51 -1.97 8.88 3.04
CA ALA A 51 -1.59 7.84 2.11
C ALA A 51 -1.43 8.45 0.71
N GLU A 52 -0.32 8.15 0.05
CA GLU A 52 0.01 8.62 -1.30
C GLU A 52 0.69 7.48 -2.05
N SER A 53 0.24 7.21 -3.26
CA SER A 53 0.89 6.24 -4.14
C SER A 53 2.27 6.70 -4.58
N MET A 54 3.11 5.76 -4.98
CA MET A 54 4.45 6.04 -5.53
C MET A 54 4.46 5.70 -7.01
N ASP A 55 4.44 6.73 -7.88
CA ASP A 55 4.35 6.57 -9.34
C ASP A 55 5.42 5.64 -9.94
N GLU A 56 6.62 5.59 -9.34
CA GLU A 56 7.73 4.71 -9.75
C GLU A 56 7.60 3.27 -9.23
N MET A 57 6.59 2.98 -8.41
CA MET A 57 6.36 1.70 -7.74
C MET A 57 4.89 1.27 -7.85
N MET A 58 4.30 1.40 -9.04
CA MET A 58 2.96 0.92 -9.35
C MET A 58 2.93 0.26 -10.74
N PRO A 59 1.95 -0.60 -11.03
CA PRO A 59 1.79 -1.21 -12.35
C PRO A 59 1.54 -0.16 -13.44
N GLU A 60 1.99 -0.46 -14.66
CA GLU A 60 1.68 0.38 -15.82
C GLU A 60 0.16 0.48 -16.04
N GLY A 61 -0.35 1.70 -16.20
CA GLY A 61 -1.77 1.96 -16.41
C GLY A 61 -2.60 2.07 -15.14
N ALA A 62 -2.02 1.86 -13.95
CA ALA A 62 -2.68 2.14 -12.69
C ALA A 62 -2.83 3.65 -12.44
N GLU A 63 -3.95 4.07 -11.86
CA GLU A 63 -4.16 5.47 -11.45
C GLU A 63 -3.57 5.72 -10.06
N GLY A 64 -2.71 6.73 -9.95
CA GLY A 64 -2.15 7.16 -8.67
C GLY A 64 -3.16 7.94 -7.81
N PHE A 65 -2.90 8.00 -6.50
CA PHE A 65 -3.72 8.73 -5.54
C PHE A 65 -2.87 9.50 -4.52
N LYS A 66 -3.46 10.54 -3.95
CA LYS A 66 -2.86 11.34 -2.88
C LYS A 66 -3.93 11.86 -1.92
N GLY A 67 -4.04 11.20 -0.77
CA GLY A 67 -4.85 11.67 0.34
C GLY A 67 -4.24 12.92 0.99
N LYS A 68 -5.11 13.77 1.53
CA LYS A 68 -4.75 14.90 2.39
C LYS A 68 -4.32 14.39 3.76
N ILE A 69 -3.63 15.25 4.51
CA ILE A 69 -3.27 14.95 5.90
C ILE A 69 -4.53 14.80 6.76
N ASN A 70 -4.61 13.71 7.53
CA ASN A 70 -5.75 13.29 8.35
C ASN A 70 -7.02 12.94 7.57
N GLU A 71 -6.92 12.70 6.27
CA GLU A 71 -8.04 12.20 5.48
C GLU A 71 -8.18 10.69 5.67
N GLU A 72 -9.39 10.23 5.97
CA GLU A 72 -9.77 8.85 5.70
C GLU A 72 -10.10 8.75 4.21
N ILE A 73 -9.44 7.82 3.52
CA ILE A 73 -9.58 7.64 2.08
C ILE A 73 -9.74 6.17 1.74
N ASP A 74 -10.68 5.90 0.85
CA ASP A 74 -10.92 4.58 0.26
C ASP A 74 -10.31 4.58 -1.14
N VAL A 75 -9.42 3.62 -1.41
CA VAL A 75 -8.73 3.47 -2.69
C VAL A 75 -9.01 2.08 -3.24
N THR A 76 -9.66 2.01 -4.39
CA THR A 76 -9.90 0.77 -5.13
C THR A 76 -8.71 0.46 -6.04
N PHE A 77 -8.29 -0.79 -6.08
CA PHE A 77 -7.13 -1.24 -6.84
C PHE A 77 -7.56 -2.23 -7.94
N ASP A 78 -7.63 -1.75 -9.19
CA ASP A 78 -8.14 -2.54 -10.31
C ASP A 78 -7.04 -3.24 -11.14
N VAL A 79 -5.81 -2.70 -11.14
CA VAL A 79 -4.71 -3.24 -11.96
C VAL A 79 -3.86 -4.17 -11.12
N GLU A 80 -3.63 -5.39 -11.60
CA GLU A 80 -2.78 -6.37 -10.92
C GLU A 80 -1.32 -5.91 -10.82
N GLY A 81 -0.66 -6.30 -9.73
CA GLY A 81 0.75 -6.02 -9.47
C GLY A 81 1.02 -5.42 -8.09
N LEU A 82 2.21 -4.85 -7.92
CA LEU A 82 2.65 -4.26 -6.64
C LEU A 82 2.52 -2.75 -6.65
N TYR A 83 2.01 -2.22 -5.53
CA TYR A 83 1.88 -0.79 -5.29
C TYR A 83 2.66 -0.40 -4.03
N GLY A 84 3.57 0.56 -4.21
CA GLY A 84 4.20 1.28 -3.11
C GLY A 84 3.31 2.44 -2.65
N VAL A 85 2.99 2.48 -1.37
CA VAL A 85 2.27 3.60 -0.75
C VAL A 85 3.15 4.20 0.34
N LYS A 86 3.19 5.53 0.40
CA LYS A 86 3.94 6.30 1.40
C LYS A 86 3.03 7.26 2.15
N CYS A 87 3.41 7.58 3.39
CA CYS A 87 2.98 8.80 4.05
C CYS A 87 4.01 9.90 3.77
N LEU A 88 3.63 10.93 3.02
CA LEU A 88 4.57 11.92 2.49
C LEU A 88 5.42 12.63 3.57
N PRO A 89 4.85 13.14 4.69
CA PRO A 89 5.65 13.77 5.75
C PRO A 89 6.65 12.82 6.44
N HIS A 90 6.38 11.52 6.41
CA HIS A 90 7.09 10.51 7.18
C HIS A 90 7.81 9.48 6.31
N PHE A 91 7.89 9.71 4.99
CA PHE A 91 8.54 8.80 4.05
C PHE A 91 10.02 8.59 4.37
N ALA A 92 10.75 9.66 4.69
CA ALA A 92 12.15 9.58 5.12
C ALA A 92 12.35 8.78 6.43
N MET A 93 11.30 8.68 7.25
CA MET A 93 11.28 7.89 8.48
C MET A 93 10.83 6.44 8.25
N GLY A 94 10.52 6.08 7.00
CA GLY A 94 10.12 4.74 6.57
C GLY A 94 8.63 4.45 6.61
N MET A 95 7.75 5.45 6.69
CA MET A 95 6.30 5.18 6.70
C MET A 95 5.81 4.82 5.30
N VAL A 96 5.89 3.53 5.00
CA VAL A 96 5.53 2.93 3.71
C VAL A 96 4.78 1.62 3.90
N MET A 97 4.02 1.21 2.90
CA MET A 97 3.39 -0.10 2.80
C MET A 97 3.39 -0.62 1.37
N THR A 98 3.23 -1.93 1.21
CA THR A 98 3.05 -2.59 -0.08
C THR A 98 1.62 -3.14 -0.17
N VAL A 99 0.94 -2.86 -1.28
CA VAL A 99 -0.32 -3.52 -1.65
C VAL A 99 -0.01 -4.44 -2.83
N ALA A 100 -0.25 -5.75 -2.69
CA ALA A 100 -0.18 -6.72 -3.77
C ALA A 100 -1.59 -7.01 -4.28
N VAL A 101 -1.81 -6.82 -5.58
CA VAL A 101 -3.12 -6.98 -6.22
C VAL A 101 -3.08 -8.17 -7.16
N GLY A 102 -3.79 -9.25 -6.82
CA GLY A 102 -3.79 -10.52 -7.55
C GLY A 102 -3.22 -11.70 -6.73
N GLU A 103 -3.41 -12.92 -7.23
CA GLU A 103 -2.96 -14.15 -6.58
C GLU A 103 -1.47 -14.45 -6.87
N ASP A 104 -1.03 -14.25 -8.12
CA ASP A 104 0.31 -14.60 -8.61
C ASP A 104 1.15 -13.34 -8.91
N VAL A 105 1.31 -12.48 -7.92
CA VAL A 105 2.07 -11.23 -8.08
C VAL A 105 3.56 -11.49 -7.87
N GLU A 106 4.38 -11.18 -8.88
CA GLU A 106 5.83 -11.19 -8.76
C GLU A 106 6.38 -9.76 -8.59
N MET A 107 7.45 -9.62 -7.82
CA MET A 107 8.14 -8.34 -7.68
C MET A 107 8.96 -8.01 -8.93
N PRO A 108 8.71 -6.87 -9.61
CA PRO A 108 9.57 -6.40 -10.69
C PRO A 108 11.02 -6.16 -10.21
N ALA A 109 12.00 -6.46 -11.06
CA ALA A 109 13.42 -6.31 -10.69
C ALA A 109 13.80 -4.87 -10.31
N ASP A 110 13.15 -3.90 -10.92
CA ASP A 110 13.36 -2.46 -10.73
C ASP A 110 12.51 -1.85 -9.61
N TYR A 111 11.64 -2.62 -8.95
CA TYR A 111 10.67 -2.12 -7.96
C TYR A 111 11.30 -1.33 -6.81
N LEU A 112 12.53 -1.69 -6.39
CA LEU A 112 13.28 -1.01 -5.32
C LEU A 112 14.47 -0.17 -5.81
N GLU A 113 14.58 0.07 -7.12
CA GLU A 113 15.69 0.83 -7.72
C GLU A 113 15.51 2.35 -7.65
N GLY A 114 14.30 2.82 -7.34
CA GLY A 114 13.98 4.23 -7.15
C GLY A 114 14.75 4.90 -6.00
N ARG A 115 14.61 6.22 -5.87
CA ARG A 115 15.26 6.99 -4.80
C ARG A 115 14.54 6.81 -3.46
N LEU A 116 14.82 5.68 -2.81
CA LEU A 116 14.23 5.32 -1.52
C LEU A 116 15.14 5.72 -0.36
N PRO A 117 14.61 6.41 0.67
CA PRO A 117 15.29 6.54 1.97
C PRO A 117 15.63 5.15 2.51
N LYS A 118 16.80 5.01 3.14
CA LYS A 118 17.31 3.72 3.65
C LYS A 118 16.25 2.94 4.45
N LYS A 119 15.59 3.61 5.41
CA LYS A 119 14.58 2.97 6.27
C LYS A 119 13.29 2.61 5.53
N ALA A 120 12.91 3.36 4.49
CA ALA A 120 11.78 3.00 3.64
C ALA A 120 12.11 1.73 2.83
N LYS A 121 13.31 1.67 2.26
CA LYS A 121 13.78 0.49 1.53
C LYS A 121 13.80 -0.77 2.41
N GLU A 122 14.38 -0.68 3.62
CA GLU A 122 14.40 -1.80 4.58
C GLU A 122 12.99 -2.31 4.90
N ARG A 123 12.00 -1.40 5.07
CA ARG A 123 10.61 -1.79 5.33
C ARG A 123 9.91 -2.38 4.12
N PHE A 124 10.18 -1.87 2.91
CA PHE A 124 9.67 -2.52 1.70
C PHE A 124 10.24 -3.94 1.56
N GLU A 125 11.54 -4.14 1.77
CA GLU A 125 12.17 -5.47 1.74
C GLU A 125 11.51 -6.43 2.75
N GLU A 126 11.22 -5.96 3.96
CA GLU A 126 10.49 -6.74 4.97
C GLU A 126 9.05 -7.07 4.52
N GLN A 127 8.32 -6.10 3.98
CA GLN A 127 6.95 -6.29 3.49
C GLN A 127 6.88 -7.31 2.36
N LEU A 128 7.81 -7.21 1.40
CA LEU A 128 7.90 -8.08 0.23
C LEU A 128 8.32 -9.52 0.58
N SER A 129 8.81 -9.77 1.79
CA SER A 129 9.03 -11.14 2.28
C SER A 129 7.73 -11.91 2.58
N ASN A 130 6.58 -11.23 2.55
CA ASN A 130 5.25 -11.82 2.69
C ASN A 130 4.57 -12.12 1.34
N LEU A 131 5.24 -11.83 0.23
CA LEU A 131 4.76 -12.13 -1.13
C LEU A 131 4.78 -13.64 -1.40
#